data_AF-A0AAD9ZC85-F1
#
_entry.id   AF-A0AAD9ZC85-F1
#
_cell.length_a   1.000
_cell.length_b   1.000
_cell.length_c   1.000
_cell.angle_alpha   90.00
_cell.angle_beta   90.00
_cell.angle_gamma   90.00
#
_symmetry.space_group_name_H-M   'P 1'
#
loop_
_entity.id
_entity.type
_entity.pdbx_description
1 polymer ?
#
loop_
_entity_poly.entity_id
_entity_poly.type
_entity_poly.pdbx_seq_one_letter_code
_entity_poly.pdbx_strand_id
1 'polypeptide(L)'
;MEMLTQTDDKVKAENFDPEYLKKNPNGTVPTLTASHLSKPLIDTRQILEFLDQSRPSVNGPALTPAGAQDKVAANSMIELVHSSDLETGLLLFGCLDDDEIHRLQGSPLMAYLAARQTSLEQYHAADPKNAFYAAKREDNGALHDIFTGAPNDARIAYFDETAAKYKTFAASLKMLERQIRLPYAIGDYVTLADLHMVPWLSHALFALGTTDPSDFSKLEGRIQQAVPDFKLGPKIPQWWSNFGKRDSFQKVFKVLH
;
A
#
# COMPACT_ATOMS: atom_id res chain seq x y z
N MET A 1 -13.74 14.21 17.96
CA MET A 1 -14.19 13.53 16.74
C MET A 1 -14.22 12.05 17.05
N GLU A 2 -15.40 11.45 17.09
CA GLU A 2 -15.55 9.99 17.17
C GLU A 2 -15.43 9.45 15.75
N MET A 3 -14.51 8.51 15.51
CA MET A 3 -14.32 7.88 14.21
C MET A 3 -14.93 6.50 14.27
N LEU A 4 -15.94 6.25 13.42
CA LEU A 4 -16.47 4.92 13.19
C LEU A 4 -15.72 4.30 12.01
N THR A 5 -15.07 3.16 12.26
CA THR A 5 -14.41 2.39 11.20
C THR A 5 -15.41 1.39 10.63
N GLN A 6 -15.71 1.52 9.34
CA GLN A 6 -16.36 0.45 8.58
C GLN A 6 -15.25 -0.37 7.91
N THR A 7 -15.20 -1.66 8.21
CA THR A 7 -14.28 -2.59 7.53
C THR A 7 -14.92 -3.07 6.24
N ASP A 8 -14.27 -2.79 5.11
CA ASP A 8 -14.62 -3.37 3.82
C ASP A 8 -13.93 -4.74 3.69
N ASP A 9 -14.71 -5.79 3.43
CA ASP A 9 -14.20 -7.11 3.08
C ASP A 9 -13.62 -7.05 1.65
N LYS A 10 -12.33 -6.76 1.56
CA LYS A 10 -11.61 -6.68 0.28
C LYS A 10 -11.62 -8.03 -0.45
N VAL A 11 -11.74 -9.15 0.26
CA VAL A 11 -11.83 -10.49 -0.36
C VAL A 11 -13.11 -10.61 -1.18
N LYS A 12 -14.18 -9.94 -0.75
CA LYS A 12 -15.46 -9.84 -1.49
C LYS A 12 -15.55 -8.62 -2.40
N ALA A 13 -14.45 -7.87 -2.54
CA ALA A 13 -14.40 -6.65 -3.33
C ALA A 13 -15.49 -5.63 -2.97
N GLU A 14 -15.82 -5.49 -1.68
CA GLU A 14 -16.86 -4.56 -1.20
C GLU A 14 -16.56 -3.09 -1.57
N ASN A 15 -15.29 -2.74 -1.79
CA ASN A 15 -14.88 -1.44 -2.31
C ASN A 15 -15.35 -1.15 -3.75
N PHE A 16 -15.90 -2.15 -4.44
CA PHE A 16 -16.50 -2.03 -5.77
C PHE A 16 -18.03 -2.01 -5.75
N ASP A 17 -18.64 -2.15 -4.56
CA ASP A 17 -20.08 -2.05 -4.41
C ASP A 17 -20.59 -0.69 -4.95
N PRO A 18 -21.71 -0.66 -5.70
CA PRO A 18 -22.24 0.57 -6.26
C PRO A 18 -22.47 1.69 -5.24
N GLU A 19 -22.89 1.37 -4.01
CA GLU A 19 -23.08 2.37 -2.94
C GLU A 19 -21.74 2.87 -2.39
N TYR A 20 -20.69 2.04 -2.39
CA TYR A 20 -19.34 2.48 -2.06
C TYR A 20 -18.78 3.41 -3.14
N LEU A 21 -18.96 3.08 -4.42
CA LEU A 21 -18.46 3.88 -5.54
C LEU A 21 -19.08 5.29 -5.60
N LYS A 22 -20.30 5.47 -5.07
CA LYS A 22 -20.88 6.81 -4.88
C LYS A 22 -20.08 7.67 -3.90
N LYS A 23 -19.41 7.05 -2.92
CA LYS A 23 -18.55 7.73 -1.94
C LYS A 23 -17.14 7.92 -2.49
N ASN A 24 -16.57 6.88 -3.09
CA ASN A 24 -15.27 6.91 -3.73
C ASN A 24 -15.30 6.22 -5.11
N PRO A 25 -15.38 7.00 -6.21
CA PRO A 25 -15.48 6.46 -7.56
C PRO A 25 -14.21 5.76 -8.03
N ASN A 26 -13.09 5.89 -7.32
CA ASN A 26 -11.86 5.15 -7.62
C ASN A 26 -11.92 3.70 -7.12
N GLY A 27 -12.93 3.34 -6.31
CA GLY A 27 -13.03 2.01 -5.70
C GLY A 27 -11.83 1.67 -4.84
N THR A 28 -11.25 2.66 -4.15
CA THR A 28 -10.11 2.50 -3.25
C THR A 28 -10.49 2.82 -1.81
N VAL A 29 -9.67 2.35 -0.87
CA VAL A 29 -9.76 2.73 0.54
C VAL A 29 -8.48 3.47 0.93
N PRO A 30 -8.50 4.37 1.93
CA PRO A 30 -9.65 4.77 2.76
C PRO A 30 -10.54 5.85 2.13
N THR A 31 -11.75 6.00 2.69
CA THR A 31 -12.67 7.13 2.42
C THR A 31 -13.10 7.74 3.75
N LEU A 32 -12.92 9.05 3.93
CA LEU A 32 -13.37 9.79 5.11
C LEU A 32 -14.66 10.55 4.80
N THR A 33 -15.68 10.36 5.62
CA THR A 33 -16.91 11.15 5.62
C THR A 33 -17.08 11.85 6.97
N ALA A 34 -17.61 13.06 6.97
CA ALA A 34 -17.93 13.80 8.18
C ALA A 34 -19.07 14.79 7.89
N SER A 35 -19.87 15.12 8.90
CA SER A 35 -21.04 16.00 8.76
C SER A 35 -20.73 17.42 8.25
N HIS A 36 -19.50 17.89 8.48
CA HIS A 36 -19.03 19.21 8.05
C HIS A 36 -18.21 19.17 6.76
N LEU A 37 -17.99 17.98 6.18
CA LEU A 37 -17.41 17.85 4.85
C LEU A 37 -18.52 17.92 3.80
N SER A 38 -18.38 18.80 2.82
CA SER A 38 -19.34 18.91 1.70
C SER A 38 -19.31 17.71 0.77
N LYS A 39 -18.22 16.96 0.76
CA LYS A 39 -18.03 15.71 0.02
C LYS A 39 -17.05 14.79 0.75
N PRO A 40 -17.10 13.46 0.54
CA PRO A 40 -16.09 12.55 1.08
C PRO A 40 -14.68 12.94 0.64
N LEU A 41 -13.71 12.77 1.54
CA LEU A 41 -12.28 12.79 1.18
C LEU A 41 -11.87 11.36 0.83
N ILE A 42 -11.30 11.18 -0.36
CA ILE A 42 -11.01 9.86 -0.95
C ILE A 42 -9.52 9.64 -1.22
N ASP A 43 -8.70 10.62 -0.84
CA ASP A 43 -7.25 10.60 -0.99
C ASP A 43 -6.61 10.61 0.40
N THR A 44 -5.72 9.66 0.66
CA THR A 44 -5.08 9.49 1.97
C THR A 44 -4.32 10.74 2.42
N ARG A 45 -3.71 11.50 1.49
CA ARG A 45 -2.98 12.72 1.85
C ARG A 45 -3.93 13.81 2.30
N GLN A 46 -4.99 14.04 1.52
CA GLN A 46 -6.03 14.99 1.90
C GLN A 46 -6.69 14.62 3.23
N ILE A 47 -6.92 13.32 3.47
CA ILE A 47 -7.44 12.82 4.75
C ILE A 47 -6.48 13.15 5.89
N LEU A 48 -5.19 12.82 5.77
CA LEU A 48 -4.23 13.07 6.85
C LEU A 48 -3.97 14.56 7.09
N GLU A 49 -3.93 15.38 6.04
CA GLU A 49 -3.84 16.85 6.15
C GLU A 49 -5.05 17.43 6.86
N PHE A 50 -6.26 17.00 6.46
CA PHE A 50 -7.50 17.41 7.10
C PHE A 50 -7.52 17.04 8.59
N LEU A 51 -7.07 15.83 8.94
CA LEU A 51 -6.98 15.37 10.32
C LEU A 51 -5.91 16.14 11.13
N ASP A 52 -4.77 16.48 10.54
CA ASP A 52 -3.73 17.31 11.17
C ASP A 52 -4.25 18.72 11.47
N GLN A 53 -5.01 19.32 10.55
CA GLN A 53 -5.58 20.66 10.70
C GLN A 53 -6.76 20.70 11.68
N SER A 54 -7.53 19.61 11.77
CA SER A 54 -8.77 19.57 12.56
C SER A 54 -8.56 19.17 14.02
N ARG A 55 -7.36 18.72 14.39
CA ARG A 55 -7.10 18.24 15.76
C ARG A 55 -6.73 19.40 16.70
N PRO A 56 -7.17 19.35 17.97
CA PRO A 56 -6.75 20.31 18.99
C PRO A 56 -5.23 20.29 19.18
N SER A 57 -4.59 21.47 19.28
CA SER A 57 -3.15 21.61 19.52
C SER A 57 -2.68 21.02 20.86
N VAL A 58 -3.60 20.85 21.83
CA VAL A 58 -3.33 20.12 23.08
C VAL A 58 -2.95 18.65 22.85
N ASN A 59 -3.30 18.08 21.69
CA ASN A 59 -2.97 16.69 21.33
C ASN A 59 -1.58 16.53 20.67
N GLY A 60 -0.77 17.59 20.66
CA GLY A 60 0.62 17.56 20.20
C GLY A 60 0.95 18.58 19.11
N PRO A 61 2.23 18.68 18.71
CA PRO A 61 2.67 19.60 17.67
C PRO A 61 2.10 19.20 16.31
N ALA A 62 1.92 20.18 15.41
CA ALA A 62 1.53 19.97 14.01
C ALA A 62 2.38 18.87 13.34
N LEU A 63 1.74 17.97 12.58
CA LEU A 63 2.44 16.90 11.85
C LEU A 63 2.99 17.41 10.53
N THR A 64 2.41 18.49 10.01
CA THR A 64 2.99 19.26 8.92
C THR A 64 4.20 20.04 9.45
N PRO A 65 5.43 19.80 8.92
CA PRO A 65 6.62 20.52 9.37
C PRO A 65 6.48 22.03 9.18
N ALA A 66 7.06 22.86 10.06
CA ALA A 66 7.03 24.32 9.90
C ALA A 66 8.07 24.81 8.87
N GLY A 67 9.28 24.23 8.89
CA GLY A 67 10.41 24.64 8.05
C GLY A 67 10.24 24.24 6.58
N ALA A 68 10.59 25.13 5.65
CA ALA A 68 10.44 24.88 4.21
C ALA A 68 11.23 23.65 3.73
N GLN A 69 12.46 23.47 4.22
CA GLN A 69 13.28 22.30 3.88
C GLN A 69 12.67 20.99 4.39
N ASP A 70 12.14 21.00 5.62
CA ASP A 70 11.50 19.82 6.21
C ASP A 70 10.19 19.48 5.49
N LYS A 71 9.42 20.47 5.03
CA LYS A 71 8.24 20.24 4.19
C LYS A 71 8.60 19.58 2.86
N VAL A 72 9.65 20.07 2.19
CA VAL A 72 10.12 19.47 0.93
C VAL A 72 10.58 18.03 1.15
N ALA A 73 11.34 17.76 2.22
CA ALA A 73 11.78 16.41 2.55
C ALA A 73 10.60 15.48 2.89
N ALA A 74 9.64 15.95 3.68
CA ALA A 74 8.45 15.18 4.04
C ALA A 74 7.63 14.83 2.80
N ASN A 75 7.34 15.83 1.97
CA ASN A 75 6.58 15.62 0.73
C ASN A 75 7.31 14.67 -0.21
N SER A 76 8.63 14.79 -0.36
CA SER A 76 9.42 13.85 -1.19
C SER A 76 9.28 12.39 -0.74
N MET A 77 9.30 12.11 0.57
CA MET A 77 9.07 10.76 1.08
C MET A 77 7.62 10.29 0.89
N ILE A 78 6.65 11.19 1.08
CA ILE A 78 5.24 10.91 0.82
C ILE A 78 5.01 10.62 -0.67
N GLU A 79 5.62 11.36 -1.58
CA GLU A 79 5.58 11.05 -3.02
C GLU A 79 6.14 9.68 -3.31
N LEU A 80 7.28 9.35 -2.72
CA LEU A 80 7.97 8.10 -2.99
C LEU A 80 7.18 6.86 -2.55
N VAL A 81 6.55 6.87 -1.36
CA VAL A 81 5.76 5.71 -0.89
C VAL A 81 4.38 5.58 -1.55
N HIS A 82 3.93 6.61 -2.26
CA HIS A 82 2.70 6.58 -3.06
C HIS A 82 2.96 6.36 -4.56
N SER A 83 4.23 6.30 -4.99
CA SER A 83 4.56 6.09 -6.40
C SER A 83 4.40 4.63 -6.82
N SER A 84 4.31 4.41 -8.13
CA SER A 84 4.33 3.07 -8.73
C SER A 84 5.63 2.31 -8.43
N ASP A 85 6.72 3.03 -8.15
CA ASP A 85 8.04 2.44 -7.92
C ASP A 85 8.12 1.69 -6.58
N LEU A 86 7.30 2.08 -5.60
CA LEU A 86 7.17 1.40 -4.31
C LEU A 86 5.80 0.73 -4.14
N GLU A 87 5.16 0.36 -5.24
CA GLU A 87 3.87 -0.32 -5.19
C GLU A 87 3.99 -1.70 -4.52
N THR A 88 3.27 -1.86 -3.42
CA THR A 88 3.29 -3.11 -2.63
C THR A 88 2.53 -4.26 -3.30
N GLY A 89 1.74 -3.99 -4.34
CA GLY A 89 1.15 -5.02 -5.21
C GLY A 89 2.20 -5.90 -5.89
N LEU A 90 3.39 -5.35 -6.15
CA LEU A 90 4.54 -6.11 -6.65
C LEU A 90 4.93 -7.25 -5.70
N LEU A 91 4.86 -7.02 -4.38
CA LEU A 91 5.23 -8.01 -3.36
C LEU A 91 4.15 -9.07 -3.16
N LEU A 92 2.90 -8.77 -3.50
CA LEU A 92 1.77 -9.71 -3.42
C LEU A 92 1.72 -10.64 -4.63
N PHE A 93 1.88 -10.07 -5.84
CA PHE A 93 1.60 -10.80 -7.07
C PHE A 93 2.80 -10.93 -8.00
N GLY A 94 3.80 -10.04 -7.93
CA GLY A 94 4.92 -10.07 -8.86
C GLY A 94 5.68 -11.38 -8.75
N CYS A 95 5.54 -12.27 -9.73
CA CYS A 95 6.30 -13.53 -9.85
C CYS A 95 7.43 -13.41 -10.87
N LEU A 96 8.53 -14.14 -10.65
CA LEU A 96 9.71 -14.16 -11.52
C LEU A 96 9.78 -15.40 -12.43
N ASP A 97 9.02 -16.44 -12.10
CA ASP A 97 8.99 -17.71 -12.84
C ASP A 97 7.67 -18.49 -12.62
N ASP A 98 7.51 -19.59 -13.35
CA ASP A 98 6.35 -20.47 -13.25
C ASP A 98 6.25 -21.22 -11.90
N ASP A 99 7.37 -21.43 -11.21
CA ASP A 99 7.37 -22.07 -9.88
C ASP A 99 6.76 -21.13 -8.83
N GLU A 100 7.03 -19.83 -8.93
CA GLU A 100 6.39 -18.79 -8.13
C GLU A 100 4.90 -18.69 -8.43
N ILE A 101 4.49 -18.76 -9.70
CA ILE A 101 3.07 -18.84 -10.08
C ILE A 101 2.41 -20.05 -9.43
N HIS A 102 3.01 -21.25 -9.52
CA HIS A 102 2.44 -22.46 -8.92
C HIS A 102 2.30 -22.35 -7.40
N ARG A 103 3.27 -21.74 -6.72
CA ARG A 103 3.17 -21.46 -5.28
C ARG A 103 2.02 -20.50 -4.98
N LEU A 104 1.87 -19.43 -5.76
CA LEU A 104 0.83 -18.42 -5.56
C LEU A 104 -0.58 -18.99 -5.82
N GLN A 105 -0.74 -19.85 -6.83
CA GLN A 105 -2.00 -20.55 -7.13
C GLN A 105 -2.55 -21.33 -5.92
N GLY A 106 -1.67 -21.90 -5.08
CA GLY A 106 -2.05 -22.59 -3.85
C GLY A 106 -2.30 -21.69 -2.64
N SER A 107 -2.17 -20.37 -2.78
CA SER A 107 -2.24 -19.41 -1.68
C SER A 107 -3.62 -18.73 -1.56
N PRO A 108 -3.96 -18.16 -0.39
CA PRO A 108 -5.15 -17.33 -0.23
C PRO A 108 -5.21 -16.11 -1.17
N LEU A 109 -4.07 -15.65 -1.70
CA LEU A 109 -4.02 -14.53 -2.64
C LEU A 109 -4.66 -14.87 -3.98
N MET A 110 -4.56 -16.12 -4.43
CA MET A 110 -5.23 -16.54 -5.65
C MET A 110 -6.76 -16.58 -5.47
N ALA A 111 -7.22 -17.07 -4.31
CA ALA A 111 -8.65 -17.05 -3.97
C ALA A 111 -9.19 -15.60 -3.91
N TYR A 112 -8.41 -14.68 -3.35
CA TYR A 112 -8.70 -13.24 -3.37
C TYR A 112 -8.83 -12.70 -4.80
N LEU A 113 -7.87 -12.99 -5.69
CA LEU A 113 -7.88 -12.51 -7.07
C LEU A 113 -9.08 -13.04 -7.87
N ALA A 114 -9.40 -14.33 -7.71
CA ALA A 114 -10.54 -14.97 -8.37
C ALA A 114 -11.91 -14.48 -7.86
N ALA A 115 -12.06 -14.30 -6.55
CA ALA A 115 -13.28 -13.75 -5.95
C ALA A 115 -13.54 -12.31 -6.42
N ARG A 116 -12.46 -11.52 -6.54
CA ARG A 116 -12.52 -10.16 -7.08
C ARG A 116 -12.93 -10.14 -8.55
N GLN A 117 -12.39 -11.05 -9.39
CA GLN A 117 -12.84 -11.18 -10.78
C GLN A 117 -14.33 -11.52 -10.86
N THR A 118 -14.77 -12.51 -10.08
CA THR A 118 -16.18 -12.93 -10.05
C THR A 118 -17.11 -11.77 -9.70
N SER A 119 -16.74 -10.97 -8.70
CA SER A 119 -17.52 -9.81 -8.28
C SER A 119 -17.57 -8.73 -9.37
N LEU A 120 -16.43 -8.46 -10.04
CA LEU A 120 -16.36 -7.50 -11.15
C LEU A 120 -17.21 -7.90 -12.35
N GLU A 121 -17.26 -9.19 -12.70
CA GLU A 121 -18.16 -9.70 -13.74
C GLU A 121 -19.62 -9.48 -13.37
N GLN A 122 -20.01 -9.75 -12.11
CA GLN A 122 -21.37 -9.54 -11.64
C GLN A 122 -21.77 -8.06 -11.67
N TYR A 123 -20.91 -7.16 -11.18
CA TYR A 123 -21.17 -5.74 -11.19
C TYR A 123 -21.22 -5.16 -12.61
N HIS A 124 -20.34 -5.60 -13.51
CA HIS A 124 -20.37 -5.19 -14.91
C HIS A 124 -21.63 -5.68 -15.61
N ALA A 125 -22.09 -6.91 -15.34
CA ALA A 125 -23.34 -7.42 -15.90
C ALA A 125 -24.56 -6.62 -15.42
N ALA A 126 -24.55 -6.16 -14.16
CA ALA A 126 -25.62 -5.33 -13.59
C ALA A 126 -25.63 -3.89 -14.11
N ASP A 127 -24.46 -3.30 -14.35
CA ASP A 127 -24.31 -1.96 -14.95
C ASP A 127 -23.23 -1.92 -16.05
N PRO A 128 -23.56 -2.41 -17.27
CA PRO A 128 -22.58 -2.53 -18.36
C PRO A 128 -22.04 -1.19 -18.88
N LYS A 129 -22.72 -0.09 -18.57
CA LYS A 129 -22.33 1.26 -19.02
C LYS A 129 -21.36 1.94 -18.06
N ASN A 130 -21.14 1.37 -16.88
CA ASN A 130 -20.21 1.91 -15.91
C ASN A 130 -18.76 1.66 -16.35
N ALA A 131 -18.06 2.74 -16.69
CA ALA A 131 -16.67 2.67 -17.14
C ALA A 131 -15.71 2.10 -16.08
N PHE A 132 -16.03 2.24 -14.79
CA PHE A 132 -15.24 1.66 -13.71
C PHE A 132 -15.22 0.13 -13.81
N TYR A 133 -16.39 -0.51 -13.94
CA TYR A 133 -16.48 -1.96 -13.99
C TYR A 133 -15.85 -2.53 -15.26
N ALA A 134 -16.03 -1.87 -16.41
CA ALA A 134 -15.40 -2.29 -17.66
C ALA A 134 -13.87 -2.34 -17.54
N ALA A 135 -13.24 -1.22 -17.16
CA ALA A 135 -11.79 -1.14 -17.02
C ALA A 135 -11.26 -2.06 -15.92
N LYS A 136 -11.89 -2.07 -14.75
CA LYS A 136 -11.38 -2.83 -13.60
C LYS A 136 -11.49 -4.34 -13.79
N ARG A 137 -12.52 -4.80 -14.50
CA ARG A 137 -12.66 -6.20 -14.92
C ARG A 137 -11.56 -6.61 -15.87
N GLU A 138 -11.21 -5.78 -16.85
CA GLU A 138 -10.12 -6.05 -17.79
C GLU A 138 -8.78 -6.12 -17.07
N ASP A 139 -8.47 -5.13 -16.21
CA ASP A 139 -7.23 -5.11 -15.42
C ASP A 139 -7.07 -6.37 -14.55
N ASN A 140 -8.12 -6.70 -13.77
CA ASN A 140 -8.08 -7.85 -12.86
C ASN A 140 -8.07 -9.18 -13.63
N GLY A 141 -8.78 -9.25 -14.76
CA GLY A 141 -8.85 -10.41 -15.63
C GLY A 141 -7.50 -10.71 -16.28
N ALA A 142 -6.83 -9.67 -16.81
CA ALA A 142 -5.49 -9.82 -17.40
C ALA A 142 -4.49 -10.40 -16.38
N LEU A 143 -4.50 -9.91 -15.14
CA LEU A 143 -3.66 -10.47 -14.09
C LEU A 143 -4.06 -11.91 -13.73
N HIS A 144 -5.36 -12.18 -13.58
CA HIS A 144 -5.88 -13.51 -13.29
C HIS A 144 -5.48 -14.55 -14.37
N ASP A 145 -5.50 -14.15 -15.65
CA ASP A 145 -5.15 -15.02 -16.77
C ASP A 145 -3.65 -15.36 -16.80
N ILE A 146 -2.77 -14.44 -16.38
CA ILE A 146 -1.34 -14.73 -16.18
C ILE A 146 -1.17 -15.92 -15.22
N PHE A 147 -1.93 -15.95 -14.12
CA PHE A 147 -1.83 -17.01 -13.11
C PHE A 147 -2.57 -18.29 -13.45
N THR A 148 -3.62 -18.26 -14.27
CA THR A 148 -4.49 -19.43 -14.49
C THR A 148 -4.37 -20.04 -15.88
N GLY A 149 -3.86 -19.29 -16.85
CA GLY A 149 -3.68 -19.75 -18.23
C GLY A 149 -2.53 -20.75 -18.39
N ALA A 150 -2.36 -21.25 -19.61
CA ALA A 150 -1.12 -21.91 -20.01
C ALA A 150 0.01 -20.87 -20.19
N PRO A 151 1.29 -21.25 -20.02
CA PRO A 151 2.40 -20.36 -20.35
C PRO A 151 2.29 -19.81 -21.77
N ASN A 152 2.49 -18.50 -21.93
CA ASN A 152 2.42 -17.79 -23.20
C ASN A 152 3.37 -16.58 -23.19
N ASP A 153 3.47 -15.86 -24.31
CA ASP A 153 4.35 -14.69 -24.44
C ASP A 153 4.03 -13.58 -23.42
N ALA A 154 2.76 -13.42 -23.04
CA ALA A 154 2.36 -12.44 -22.02
C ALA A 154 2.90 -12.81 -20.63
N ARG A 155 2.97 -14.11 -20.30
CA ARG A 155 3.59 -14.58 -19.05
C ARG A 155 5.10 -14.33 -19.04
N ILE A 156 5.77 -14.54 -20.16
CA ILE A 156 7.21 -14.25 -20.28
C ILE A 156 7.46 -12.75 -20.08
N ALA A 157 6.69 -11.90 -20.78
CA ALA A 157 6.77 -10.45 -20.63
C ALA A 157 6.47 -9.99 -19.19
N TYR A 158 5.52 -10.64 -18.52
CA TYR A 158 5.20 -10.38 -17.13
C TYR A 158 6.38 -10.64 -16.18
N PHE A 159 7.13 -11.72 -16.38
CA PHE A 159 8.33 -12.01 -15.58
C PHE A 159 9.42 -10.97 -15.80
N ASP A 160 9.68 -10.58 -17.06
CA ASP A 160 10.67 -9.55 -17.40
C ASP A 160 10.29 -8.19 -16.79
N GLU A 161 9.02 -7.80 -16.90
CA GLU A 161 8.49 -6.57 -16.31
C GLU A 161 8.58 -6.61 -14.78
N THR A 162 8.24 -7.73 -14.16
CA THR A 162 8.34 -7.93 -12.71
C THR A 162 9.78 -7.80 -12.23
N ALA A 163 10.74 -8.41 -12.93
CA ALA A 163 12.16 -8.28 -12.61
C ALA A 163 12.66 -6.84 -12.72
N ALA A 164 12.19 -6.09 -13.74
CA ALA A 164 12.49 -4.67 -13.89
C ALA A 164 11.88 -3.84 -12.74
N LYS A 165 10.63 -4.10 -12.38
CA LYS A 165 9.94 -3.45 -11.25
C LYS A 165 10.67 -3.67 -9.93
N TYR A 166 11.19 -4.87 -9.67
CA TYR A 166 12.00 -5.11 -8.46
C TYR A 166 13.31 -4.30 -8.44
N LYS A 167 13.95 -4.07 -9.59
CA LYS A 167 15.13 -3.18 -9.68
C LYS A 167 14.77 -1.74 -9.32
N THR A 168 13.66 -1.25 -9.85
CA THR A 168 13.13 0.08 -9.53
C THR A 168 12.75 0.18 -8.06
N PHE A 169 12.04 -0.81 -7.52
CA PHE A 169 11.68 -0.89 -6.10
C PHE A 169 12.90 -0.85 -5.20
N ALA A 170 13.95 -1.62 -5.52
CA ALA A 170 15.23 -1.62 -4.80
C ALA A 170 15.89 -0.23 -4.81
N ALA A 171 15.90 0.45 -5.96
CA ALA A 171 16.47 1.80 -6.09
C ALA A 171 15.68 2.84 -5.28
N SER A 172 14.37 2.79 -5.35
CA SER A 172 13.46 3.68 -4.62
C SER A 172 13.52 3.43 -3.11
N LEU A 173 13.67 2.18 -2.67
CA LEU A 173 13.86 1.88 -1.24
C LEU A 173 15.19 2.43 -0.72
N LYS A 174 16.26 2.38 -1.52
CA LYS A 174 17.54 3.06 -1.21
C LYS A 174 17.40 4.58 -1.20
N MET A 175 16.54 5.16 -2.04
CA MET A 175 16.24 6.60 -2.00
C MET A 175 15.51 6.98 -0.71
N LEU A 176 14.50 6.20 -0.30
CA LEU A 176 13.77 6.41 0.95
C LEU A 176 14.70 6.33 2.16
N GLU A 177 15.51 5.28 2.24
CA GLU A 177 16.56 5.08 3.26
C GLU A 177 17.47 6.30 3.40
N ARG A 178 17.95 6.88 2.29
CA ARG A 178 18.83 8.06 2.32
C ARG A 178 18.13 9.28 2.90
N GLN A 179 16.84 9.47 2.61
CA GLN A 179 16.05 10.63 3.02
C GLN A 179 15.71 10.63 4.52
N ILE A 180 15.64 9.46 5.16
CA ILE A 180 15.30 9.36 6.59
C ILE A 180 16.35 10.09 7.45
N ARG A 181 15.85 10.96 8.33
CA ARG A 181 16.60 11.60 9.42
C ARG A 181 16.03 11.14 10.76
N LEU A 182 16.69 10.16 11.37
CA LEU A 182 16.30 9.58 12.65
C LEU A 182 16.17 10.63 13.78
N PRO A 183 15.37 10.38 14.83
CA PRO A 183 14.66 9.12 15.13
C PRO A 183 13.41 8.83 14.29
N TYR A 184 12.78 9.85 13.68
CA TYR A 184 11.60 9.73 12.82
C TYR A 184 11.96 9.97 11.35
N ALA A 185 11.00 10.22 10.45
CA ALA A 185 11.31 10.44 9.04
C ALA A 185 12.12 11.72 8.82
N ILE A 186 11.80 12.79 9.55
CA ILE A 186 12.27 14.17 9.33
C ILE A 186 13.13 14.70 10.49
N GLY A 187 13.37 13.90 11.54
CA GLY A 187 14.21 14.26 12.68
C GLY A 187 13.56 13.86 13.99
N ASP A 188 13.54 14.79 14.94
CA ASP A 188 13.17 14.53 16.34
C ASP A 188 11.66 14.37 16.59
N TYR A 189 10.82 14.67 15.59
CA TYR A 189 9.37 14.68 15.74
C TYR A 189 8.68 13.90 14.62
N VAL A 190 7.53 13.31 14.95
CA VAL A 190 6.66 12.63 13.99
C VAL A 190 5.98 13.65 13.08
N THR A 191 5.93 13.32 11.80
CA THR A 191 5.32 14.12 10.74
C THR A 191 4.32 13.31 9.92
N LEU A 192 3.65 13.96 8.96
CA LEU A 192 2.82 13.25 8.00
C LEU A 192 3.61 12.23 7.16
N ALA A 193 4.91 12.44 6.94
CA ALA A 193 5.75 11.46 6.24
C ALA A 193 5.76 10.11 6.97
N ASP A 194 5.92 10.12 8.30
CA ASP A 194 5.85 8.90 9.10
C ASP A 194 4.49 8.22 8.98
N LEU A 195 3.40 8.99 9.03
CA LEU A 195 2.04 8.45 8.95
C LEU A 195 1.67 7.88 7.57
N HIS A 196 2.38 8.26 6.52
CA HIS A 196 2.26 7.62 5.21
C HIS A 196 3.18 6.41 5.06
N MET A 197 4.41 6.50 5.56
CA MET A 197 5.40 5.42 5.45
C MET A 197 5.04 4.20 6.29
N VAL A 198 4.48 4.39 7.49
CA VAL A 198 4.12 3.28 8.41
C VAL A 198 3.14 2.30 7.78
N PRO A 199 1.93 2.70 7.34
CA PRO A 199 0.98 1.76 6.74
C PRO A 199 1.50 1.15 5.44
N TRP A 200 2.29 1.89 4.66
CA TRP A 200 2.95 1.36 3.47
C TRP A 200 3.90 0.21 3.81
N LEU A 201 4.80 0.40 4.79
CA LEU A 201 5.76 -0.63 5.19
C LEU A 201 5.07 -1.81 5.87
N SER A 202 4.05 -1.56 6.69
CA SER A 202 3.20 -2.62 7.24
C SER A 202 2.61 -3.49 6.14
N HIS A 203 2.05 -2.88 5.10
CA HIS A 203 1.46 -3.62 3.99
C HIS A 203 2.51 -4.40 3.19
N ALA A 204 3.70 -3.82 3.00
CA ALA A 204 4.82 -4.51 2.37
C ALA A 204 5.25 -5.77 3.15
N LEU A 205 5.36 -5.68 4.48
CA LEU A 205 5.72 -6.82 5.33
C LEU A 205 4.59 -7.86 5.41
N PHE A 206 3.34 -7.40 5.46
CA PHE A 206 2.17 -8.26 5.38
C PHE A 206 2.14 -9.06 4.07
N ALA A 207 2.42 -8.40 2.94
CA ALA A 207 2.44 -9.04 1.62
C ALA A 207 3.42 -10.22 1.55
N LEU A 208 4.49 -10.17 2.34
CA LEU A 208 5.52 -11.20 2.44
C LEU A 208 5.23 -12.25 3.53
N GLY A 209 4.07 -12.17 4.17
CA GLY A 209 3.66 -13.05 5.26
C GLY A 209 4.57 -12.96 6.48
N THR A 210 5.15 -11.79 6.75
CA THR A 210 5.99 -11.59 7.93
C THR A 210 5.13 -11.62 9.21
N THR A 211 5.50 -12.46 10.18
CA THR A 211 4.82 -12.59 11.47
C THR A 211 5.42 -11.69 12.56
N ASP A 212 6.70 -11.37 12.46
CA ASP A 212 7.36 -10.37 13.29
C ASP A 212 7.53 -9.08 12.48
N PRO A 213 6.78 -8.00 12.77
CA PRO A 213 6.89 -6.75 12.01
C PRO A 213 8.29 -6.11 12.07
N SER A 214 9.21 -6.61 12.89
CA SER A 214 10.61 -6.16 12.94
C SER A 214 11.55 -6.99 12.05
N ASP A 215 11.08 -8.08 11.44
CA ASP A 215 11.86 -8.94 10.56
C ASP A 215 11.79 -8.47 9.10
N PHE A 216 12.85 -7.79 8.68
CA PHE A 216 13.02 -7.32 7.30
C PHE A 216 13.71 -8.32 6.37
N SER A 217 14.09 -9.51 6.87
CA SER A 217 14.83 -10.50 6.08
C SER A 217 14.02 -10.99 4.87
N LYS A 218 12.69 -11.12 5.02
CA LYS A 218 11.80 -11.50 3.91
C LYS A 218 11.75 -10.44 2.81
N LEU A 219 11.72 -9.16 3.19
CA LEU A 219 11.72 -8.05 2.23
C LEU A 219 13.04 -7.99 1.48
N GLU A 220 14.16 -8.09 2.19
CA GLU A 220 15.48 -8.12 1.58
C GLU A 220 15.63 -9.35 0.65
N GLY A 221 15.27 -10.54 1.13
CA GLY A 221 15.35 -11.78 0.36
C GLY A 221 14.48 -11.77 -0.90
N ARG A 222 13.27 -11.22 -0.83
CA ARG A 222 12.39 -11.07 -2.00
C ARG A 222 13.03 -10.19 -3.07
N ILE A 223 13.57 -9.04 -2.68
CA ILE A 223 14.23 -8.12 -3.62
C ILE A 223 15.51 -8.75 -4.19
N GLN A 224 16.25 -9.52 -3.38
CA GLN A 224 17.49 -10.19 -3.79
C GLN A 224 17.30 -11.20 -4.93
N GLN A 225 16.10 -11.76 -5.11
CA GLN A 225 15.83 -12.66 -6.23
C GLN A 225 15.97 -11.98 -7.60
N ALA A 226 15.70 -10.67 -7.69
CA ALA A 226 15.92 -9.87 -8.90
C ALA A 226 17.15 -8.95 -8.82
N VAL A 227 17.62 -8.64 -7.61
CA VAL A 227 18.75 -7.73 -7.33
C VAL A 227 19.68 -8.36 -6.28
N PRO A 228 20.55 -9.32 -6.65
CA PRO A 228 21.30 -10.15 -5.69
C PRO A 228 22.10 -9.38 -4.62
N ASP A 229 22.67 -8.23 -4.99
CA ASP A 229 23.47 -7.39 -4.08
C ASP A 229 22.63 -6.39 -3.28
N PHE A 230 21.31 -6.49 -3.31
CA PHE A 230 20.45 -5.62 -2.53
C PHE A 230 20.65 -5.86 -1.03
N LYS A 231 20.78 -4.77 -0.29
CA LYS A 231 20.81 -4.75 1.18
C LYS A 231 19.93 -3.62 1.67
N LEU A 232 19.09 -3.92 2.65
CA LEU A 232 18.31 -2.90 3.32
C LEU A 232 19.25 -2.07 4.20
N GLY A 233 19.16 -0.74 4.11
CA GLY A 233 19.94 0.13 4.96
C GLY A 233 19.43 0.14 6.41
N PRO A 234 20.24 0.61 7.38
CA PRO A 234 19.93 0.53 8.80
C PRO A 234 18.86 1.53 9.27
N LYS A 235 18.61 2.63 8.54
CA LYS A 235 17.71 3.70 8.99
C LYS A 235 16.26 3.26 8.94
N ILE A 236 15.81 2.53 7.91
CA ILE A 236 14.43 2.01 7.84
C ILE A 236 14.10 1.12 9.05
N PRO A 237 14.88 0.07 9.38
CA PRO A 237 14.63 -0.74 10.58
C PRO A 237 14.69 0.07 11.88
N GLN A 238 15.64 1.01 12.00
CA GLN A 238 15.77 1.84 13.19
C GLN A 238 14.61 2.82 13.35
N TRP A 239 14.18 3.45 12.26
CA TRP A 239 13.01 4.32 12.19
C TRP A 239 11.73 3.55 12.57
N TRP A 240 11.55 2.37 11.99
CA TRP A 240 10.43 1.48 12.29
C TRP A 240 10.39 1.11 13.77
N SER A 241 11.54 0.71 14.35
CA SER A 241 11.67 0.42 15.78
C SER A 241 11.35 1.63 16.66
N ASN A 242 11.79 2.83 16.29
CA ASN A 242 11.48 4.05 17.01
C ASN A 242 9.98 4.37 16.97
N PHE A 243 9.36 4.28 15.80
CA PHE A 243 7.94 4.54 15.65
C PHE A 243 7.10 3.47 16.38
N GLY A 244 7.53 2.21 16.36
CA GLY A 244 6.87 1.07 17.01
C GLY A 244 6.75 1.19 18.53
N LYS A 245 7.59 2.01 19.17
CA LYS A 245 7.53 2.31 20.62
C LYS A 245 6.37 3.23 21.00
N ARG A 246 5.71 3.89 20.04
CA ARG A 246 4.66 4.86 20.31
C ARG A 246 3.35 4.15 20.70
N ASP A 247 2.69 4.65 21.75
CA ASP A 247 1.38 4.15 22.19
C ASP A 247 0.35 4.12 21.07
N SER A 248 0.35 5.14 20.19
CA SER A 248 -0.57 5.21 19.05
C SER A 248 -0.35 4.05 18.07
N PHE A 249 0.92 3.69 17.82
CA PHE A 249 1.25 2.57 16.96
C PHE A 249 0.82 1.25 17.60
N GLN A 250 1.19 1.03 18.87
CA GLN A 250 0.84 -0.18 19.59
C GLN A 250 -0.67 -0.39 19.70
N LYS A 251 -1.46 0.67 19.86
CA LYS A 251 -2.93 0.57 19.89
C LYS A 251 -3.52 0.08 18.56
N VAL A 252 -2.97 0.52 17.43
CA VAL A 252 -3.47 0.14 16.09
C VAL A 252 -2.95 -1.23 15.67
N PHE A 253 -1.66 -1.52 15.88
CA PHE A 253 -1.00 -2.71 15.36
C PHE A 253 -1.09 -3.95 16.26
N LYS A 254 -1.51 -3.83 17.53
CA LYS A 254 -1.90 -5.00 18.35
C LYS A 254 -3.09 -5.78 17.79
N VAL A 255 -3.82 -5.21 16.83
CA VAL A 255 -5.03 -5.80 16.24
C VAL A 255 -4.76 -6.38 14.84
N LEU A 256 -3.61 -6.08 14.23
CA LEU A 256 -3.28 -6.46 12.84
C LEU A 256 -2.31 -7.64 12.72
N HIS A 257 -1.85 -8.19 13.86
CA HIS A 257 -1.05 -9.42 13.96
C HIS A 257 -1.57 -10.30 15.10
#